data_AF-A0AA38ZVH6-F1
#
_entry.id   AF-A0AA38ZVH6-F1
#
_cell.length_a   1.000
_cell.length_b   1.000
_cell.length_c   1.000
_cell.angle_alpha   90.00
_cell.angle_beta   90.00
_cell.angle_gamma   90.00
#
_symmetry.space_group_name_H-M   'P 1'
#
loop_
_entity.id
_entity.type
_entity.pdbx_description
1 polymer ?
#
loop_
_entity_poly.entity_id
_entity_poly.type
_entity_poly.pdbx_seq_one_letter_code
_entity_poly.pdbx_strand_id
1 'polypeptide(L)'
;MLQHWIKDEKYSTRVKDEEGFPSFALVNKATGQAMKHSIGASHPVQLIPYNPDVLDESVLWTESKDLGDNFRSIRMINNIHLNVDALHGDRSHGGVHDCTTIVLNKWKKGDNQLWKISPYFENPFLSQLTQSLPLCL
;
A
#
# COMPACT_ATOMS: atom_id res chain seq x y z
N MET A 1 -0.11 -4.26 19.44
CA MET A 1 -1.21 -4.47 18.47
C MET A 1 -0.59 -4.96 17.18
N LEU A 2 -1.17 -5.98 16.55
CA LEU A 2 -0.68 -6.49 15.26
C LEU A 2 -0.96 -5.45 14.18
N GLN A 3 0.05 -5.08 13.38
CA GLN A 3 -0.11 -4.08 12.33
C GLN A 3 -0.77 -4.76 11.11
N HIS A 4 -2.06 -4.51 10.90
CA HIS A 4 -2.80 -5.01 9.74
C HIS A 4 -3.23 -3.86 8.86
N TRP A 5 -3.10 -4.05 7.55
CA TRP A 5 -3.56 -3.12 6.53
C TRP A 5 -4.80 -3.69 5.85
N ILE A 6 -5.84 -2.89 5.79
CA ILE A 6 -7.11 -3.20 5.15
C ILE A 6 -7.16 -2.45 3.83
N LYS A 7 -7.58 -3.16 2.78
CA LYS A 7 -7.97 -2.57 1.51
C LYS A 7 -9.44 -2.13 1.60
N ASP A 8 -9.69 -0.84 1.75
CA ASP A 8 -11.05 -0.28 1.73
C ASP A 8 -11.43 0.14 0.31
N GLU A 9 -12.47 -0.47 -0.25
CA GLU A 9 -12.91 -0.28 -1.64
C GLU A 9 -14.18 0.57 -1.76
N LYS A 10 -14.55 1.37 -0.74
CA LYS A 10 -15.80 2.16 -0.70
C LYS A 10 -16.05 3.02 -1.95
N TYR A 11 -15.01 3.58 -2.54
CA TYR A 11 -15.11 4.46 -3.72
C TYR A 11 -14.79 3.76 -5.06
N SER A 12 -14.46 2.47 -5.04
CA SER A 12 -13.99 1.69 -6.22
C SER A 12 -14.89 1.74 -7.45
N THR A 13 -16.21 1.86 -7.27
CA THR A 13 -17.18 1.91 -8.37
C THR A 13 -17.32 3.30 -8.99
N ARG A 14 -16.87 4.34 -8.29
CA ARG A 14 -17.06 5.76 -8.64
C ARG A 14 -15.76 6.44 -9.08
N VAL A 15 -14.63 6.01 -8.52
CA VAL A 15 -13.32 6.62 -8.76
C VAL A 15 -12.39 5.57 -9.33
N LYS A 16 -11.79 5.90 -10.46
CA LYS A 16 -10.90 5.05 -11.24
C LYS A 16 -9.69 5.85 -11.67
N ASP A 17 -8.55 5.19 -11.88
CA ASP A 17 -7.40 5.86 -12.48
C ASP A 17 -7.58 6.09 -13.99
N GLU A 18 -6.59 6.73 -14.62
CA GLU A 18 -6.57 7.04 -16.05
C GLU A 18 -6.71 5.79 -16.94
N GLU A 19 -6.32 4.61 -16.47
CA GLU A 19 -6.47 3.34 -17.17
C GLU A 19 -7.79 2.63 -16.85
N GLY A 20 -8.62 3.19 -15.97
CA GLY A 20 -9.92 2.66 -15.58
C GLY A 20 -9.89 1.64 -14.44
N PHE A 21 -8.76 1.48 -13.73
CA PHE A 21 -8.68 0.58 -12.57
C PHE A 21 -9.35 1.20 -11.34
N PRO A 22 -10.09 0.41 -10.55
CA PRO A 22 -10.84 0.90 -9.40
C PRO A 22 -9.94 1.39 -8.26
N SER A 23 -10.37 2.46 -7.59
CA SER A 23 -9.68 2.99 -6.41
C SER A 23 -9.86 2.13 -5.16
N PHE A 24 -8.89 2.17 -4.26
CA PHE A 24 -9.01 1.73 -2.88
C PHE A 24 -8.20 2.63 -1.93
N ALA A 25 -8.54 2.66 -0.64
CA ALA A 25 -7.69 3.20 0.41
C ALA A 25 -6.96 2.06 1.14
N LEU A 26 -5.70 2.27 1.50
CA LEU A 26 -4.93 1.31 2.29
C LEU A 26 -4.85 1.82 3.73
N VAL A 27 -5.57 1.15 4.64
CA VAL A 27 -5.85 1.64 6.00
C VAL A 27 -5.23 0.72 7.04
N ASN A 28 -4.43 1.29 7.93
CA ASN A 28 -3.91 0.57 9.08
C ASN A 28 -5.01 0.39 10.14
N LYS A 29 -5.41 -0.85 10.40
CA LYS A 29 -6.47 -1.20 11.35
C LYS A 29 -6.14 -0.79 12.79
N ALA A 30 -4.87 -0.83 13.17
CA ALA A 30 -4.44 -0.55 14.54
C ALA A 30 -4.39 0.95 14.84
N THR A 31 -4.02 1.78 13.86
CA THR A 31 -3.88 3.23 14.04
C THR A 31 -5.07 4.03 13.50
N GLY A 32 -5.91 3.43 12.65
CA GLY A 32 -6.97 4.14 11.93
C GLY A 32 -6.44 5.14 10.91
N GLN A 33 -5.17 5.03 10.51
CA GLN A 33 -4.56 5.91 9.51
C GLN A 33 -4.56 5.26 8.13
N ALA A 34 -4.76 6.07 7.09
CA ALA A 34 -4.60 5.66 5.70
C ALA A 34 -3.24 6.12 5.15
N MET A 35 -2.71 5.33 4.21
CA MET A 35 -1.57 5.72 3.41
C MET A 35 -1.97 6.84 2.44
N LYS A 36 -1.28 7.97 2.54
CA LYS A 36 -1.45 9.15 1.70
C LYS A 36 -0.29 9.28 0.71
N HIS A 37 -0.59 9.79 -0.47
CA HIS A 37 0.39 10.16 -1.49
C HIS A 37 1.52 11.01 -0.90
N SER A 38 2.73 10.83 -1.43
CA SER A 38 3.84 11.73 -1.15
C SER A 38 3.79 12.97 -2.06
N ILE A 39 4.60 13.97 -1.75
CA ILE A 39 4.69 15.21 -2.54
C ILE A 39 5.40 15.01 -3.89
N GLY A 40 5.93 13.82 -4.16
CA GLY A 40 6.60 13.51 -5.41
C GLY A 40 7.51 12.28 -5.32
N ALA A 41 8.23 12.03 -6.41
CA ALA A 41 9.16 10.90 -6.49
C ALA A 41 10.22 10.95 -5.38
N SER A 42 10.63 9.77 -4.89
CA SER A 42 11.62 9.56 -3.83
C SER A 42 11.26 10.13 -2.46
N HIS A 43 10.07 10.70 -2.29
CA HIS A 43 9.59 11.13 -0.98
C HIS A 43 8.78 10.02 -0.32
N PRO A 44 8.91 9.82 1.01
CA PRO A 44 8.09 8.88 1.75
C PRO A 44 6.61 9.16 1.60
N VAL A 45 5.80 8.09 1.55
CA VAL A 45 4.36 8.21 1.72
C VAL A 45 4.04 8.73 3.13
N GLN A 46 2.89 9.36 3.28
CA GLN A 46 2.47 9.91 4.57
C GLN A 46 1.36 9.05 5.17
N LEU A 47 1.13 9.20 6.48
CA LEU A 47 0.00 8.59 7.18
C LEU A 47 -0.90 9.69 7.73
N ILE A 48 -2.20 9.61 7.43
CA ILE A 48 -3.19 10.55 7.95
C ILE A 48 -4.38 9.81 8.57
N PRO A 49 -5.10 10.41 9.54
CA PRO A 49 -6.35 9.84 10.03
C PRO A 49 -7.31 9.52 8.87
N TYR A 50 -7.84 8.31 8.84
CA TYR A 50 -8.74 7.88 7.78
C TYR A 50 -10.19 8.26 8.13
N ASN A 51 -10.86 8.97 7.22
CA ASN A 51 -12.29 9.22 7.28
C ASN A 51 -12.97 8.61 6.05
N PRO A 52 -13.68 7.47 6.18
CA PRO A 52 -14.30 6.80 5.05
C PRO A 52 -15.46 7.60 4.45
N ASP A 53 -15.99 8.62 5.12
CA ASP A 53 -17.13 9.42 4.63
C ASP A 53 -16.71 10.64 3.80
N VAL A 54 -15.40 10.92 3.75
CA VAL A 54 -14.83 11.99 2.93
C VAL A 54 -14.12 11.38 1.74
N LEU A 55 -14.49 11.81 0.54
CA LEU A 55 -13.75 11.47 -0.67
C LEU A 55 -12.45 12.29 -0.71
N ASP A 56 -11.38 11.72 -0.17
CA ASP A 56 -10.03 12.27 -0.25
C ASP A 56 -9.19 11.46 -1.25
N GLU A 57 -9.03 11.98 -2.47
CA GLU A 57 -8.22 11.32 -3.51
C GLU A 57 -6.77 11.12 -3.11
N SER A 58 -6.24 11.92 -2.17
CA SER A 58 -4.84 11.81 -1.74
C SER A 58 -4.54 10.54 -0.95
N VAL A 59 -5.56 9.78 -0.52
CA VAL A 59 -5.42 8.45 0.10
C VAL A 59 -5.91 7.31 -0.79
N LEU A 60 -6.32 7.62 -2.02
CA LEU A 60 -6.80 6.63 -2.97
C LEU A 60 -5.68 6.14 -3.88
N TRP A 61 -5.63 4.83 -4.03
CA TRP A 61 -4.64 4.08 -4.79
C TRP A 61 -5.35 3.16 -5.79
N THR A 62 -4.62 2.70 -6.80
CA THR A 62 -5.08 1.64 -7.72
C THR A 62 -4.05 0.53 -7.82
N GLU A 63 -4.51 -0.68 -8.11
CA GLU A 63 -3.64 -1.78 -8.52
C GLU A 63 -3.57 -1.81 -10.04
N SER A 64 -2.37 -1.96 -10.60
CA SER A 64 -2.20 -2.15 -12.04
C SER A 64 -2.82 -3.47 -12.52
N LYS A 65 -2.75 -3.68 -13.84
CA LYS A 65 -2.83 -5.04 -14.40
C LYS A 65 -1.83 -5.98 -13.74
N ASP A 66 -2.08 -7.28 -13.92
CA ASP A 66 -1.22 -8.32 -13.35
C ASP A 66 0.15 -8.28 -14.02
N LEU A 67 1.20 -8.34 -13.21
CA LEU A 67 2.60 -8.32 -13.65
C LEU A 67 3.27 -9.70 -13.52
N GLY A 68 2.53 -10.72 -13.10
CA GLY A 68 2.98 -12.10 -12.88
C GLY A 68 2.67 -12.58 -11.47
N ASP A 69 2.22 -13.83 -11.31
CA ASP A 69 1.96 -14.48 -10.01
C ASP A 69 1.02 -13.72 -9.04
N ASN A 70 0.12 -12.91 -9.61
CA ASN A 70 -0.78 -11.98 -8.90
C ASN A 70 -0.07 -10.80 -8.24
N PHE A 71 1.16 -10.48 -8.65
CA PHE A 71 1.81 -9.23 -8.28
C PHE A 71 1.32 -8.09 -9.18
N ARG A 72 1.16 -6.92 -8.58
CA ARG A 72 0.69 -5.69 -9.22
C ARG A 72 1.55 -4.52 -8.72
N SER A 73 1.63 -3.44 -9.49
CA SER A 73 2.07 -2.17 -8.90
C SER A 73 0.89 -1.49 -8.22
N ILE A 74 1.17 -0.78 -7.11
CA ILE A 74 0.21 0.12 -6.48
C ILE A 74 0.55 1.53 -6.93
N ARG A 75 -0.44 2.28 -7.40
CA ARG A 75 -0.27 3.60 -8.04
C ARG A 75 -1.19 4.64 -7.43
N MET A 76 -0.82 5.91 -7.51
CA MET A 76 -1.73 6.98 -7.09
C MET A 76 -2.94 7.04 -8.02
N ILE A 77 -4.12 7.28 -7.47
CA ILE A 77 -5.36 7.37 -8.27
C ILE A 77 -5.30 8.47 -9.35
N ASN A 78 -4.59 9.56 -9.06
CA ASN A 78 -4.51 10.76 -9.89
C ASN A 78 -3.20 10.87 -10.69
N ASN A 79 -2.27 9.93 -10.52
CA ASN A 79 -1.00 9.91 -11.23
C ASN A 79 -0.40 8.49 -11.26
N ILE A 80 -0.71 7.77 -12.34
CA ILE A 80 -0.28 6.38 -12.54
C ILE A 80 1.21 6.23 -12.91
N HIS A 81 1.93 7.33 -13.13
CA HIS A 81 3.36 7.29 -13.49
C HIS A 81 4.28 7.13 -12.29
N LEU A 82 3.73 7.20 -11.07
CA LEU A 82 4.43 6.96 -9.82
C LEU A 82 3.79 5.78 -9.09
N ASN A 83 4.64 4.83 -8.69
CA ASN A 83 4.27 3.58 -8.07
C ASN A 83 4.82 3.54 -6.64
N VAL A 84 4.12 2.84 -5.76
CA VAL A 84 4.62 2.48 -4.43
C VAL A 84 5.88 1.65 -4.60
N ASP A 85 6.94 2.06 -3.91
CA ASP A 85 8.29 1.55 -4.04
C ASP A 85 8.86 1.35 -2.63
N ALA A 86 9.33 0.14 -2.35
CA ALA A 86 10.10 -0.13 -1.15
C ALA A 86 11.54 0.36 -1.37
N LEU A 87 11.90 1.46 -0.73
CA LEU A 87 13.19 2.14 -0.95
C LEU A 87 14.35 1.21 -0.59
N HIS A 88 15.22 0.92 -1.55
CA HIS A 88 16.30 -0.07 -1.42
C HIS A 88 15.81 -1.46 -0.99
N GLY A 89 14.54 -1.78 -1.24
CA GLY A 89 13.96 -3.09 -0.96
C GLY A 89 14.27 -4.15 -2.02
N ASP A 90 15.12 -3.85 -3.00
CA ASP A 90 15.54 -4.80 -4.03
C ASP A 90 16.67 -5.70 -3.54
N ARG A 91 16.87 -6.83 -4.23
CA ARG A 91 17.82 -7.87 -3.81
C ARG A 91 19.26 -7.37 -3.75
N SER A 92 19.65 -6.37 -4.54
CA SER A 92 21.02 -5.85 -4.53
C SER A 92 21.35 -5.06 -3.27
N HIS A 93 20.31 -4.59 -2.56
CA HIS A 93 20.42 -3.89 -1.27
C HIS A 93 20.03 -4.77 -0.07
N GLY A 94 19.82 -6.07 -0.28
CA GLY A 94 19.45 -7.02 0.79
C GLY A 94 17.96 -7.33 0.88
N GLY A 95 17.13 -6.76 0.01
CA GLY A 95 15.68 -6.97 0.00
C GLY A 95 14.94 -6.12 1.03
N VAL A 96 13.60 -6.27 1.06
CA VAL A 96 12.74 -5.61 2.05
C VAL A 96 13.01 -6.17 3.45
N HIS A 97 13.13 -5.29 4.43
CA HIS A 97 13.33 -5.63 5.83
C HIS A 97 12.53 -4.68 6.74
N ASP A 98 12.54 -4.93 8.04
CA ASP A 98 11.90 -4.04 9.01
C ASP A 98 12.44 -2.61 8.88
N CYS A 99 11.56 -1.62 8.95
CA CYS A 99 11.86 -0.21 8.73
C CYS A 99 12.25 0.17 7.28
N THR A 100 12.02 -0.70 6.28
CA THR A 100 12.13 -0.29 4.87
C THR A 100 11.12 0.83 4.57
N THR A 101 11.62 2.00 4.19
CA THR A 101 10.79 3.16 3.88
C THR A 101 9.99 2.95 2.60
N ILE A 102 8.70 3.25 2.65
CA ILE A 102 7.83 3.25 1.46
C ILE A 102 7.83 4.63 0.82
N VAL A 103 8.21 4.71 -0.45
CA VAL A 103 8.26 5.94 -1.25
C VAL A 103 7.44 5.79 -2.53
N LEU A 104 7.37 6.86 -3.32
CA LEU A 104 6.85 6.80 -4.69
C LEU A 104 7.98 6.92 -5.70
N ASN A 105 7.97 6.11 -6.75
CA ASN A 105 8.96 6.20 -7.82
C ASN A 105 8.38 5.88 -9.20
N LYS A 106 9.07 6.34 -10.25
CA LYS A 106 8.75 5.91 -11.61
C LYS A 106 8.91 4.40 -11.73
N TRP A 107 8.14 3.80 -12.62
CA TRP A 107 8.25 2.37 -12.90
C TRP A 107 9.66 2.03 -13.39
N LYS A 108 10.38 1.22 -12.61
CA LYS A 108 11.73 0.73 -12.87
C LYS A 108 11.78 -0.77 -13.14
N LYS A 109 10.63 -1.45 -13.12
CA LYS A 109 10.52 -2.91 -13.27
C LYS A 109 11.31 -3.69 -12.20
N GLY A 110 11.47 -3.09 -11.02
CA GLY A 110 12.15 -3.71 -9.89
C GLY A 110 11.17 -4.52 -9.04
N ASP A 111 11.65 -5.64 -8.47
CA ASP A 111 10.88 -6.48 -7.54
C ASP A 111 10.34 -5.66 -6.34
N ASN A 112 11.03 -4.58 -5.95
CA ASN A 112 10.65 -3.67 -4.87
C ASN A 112 9.44 -2.76 -5.20
N GLN A 113 8.88 -2.87 -6.41
CA GLN A 113 7.66 -2.17 -6.85
C GLN A 113 6.50 -3.13 -7.11
N LEU A 114 6.69 -4.43 -6.81
CA LEU A 114 5.69 -5.47 -6.96
C LEU A 114 5.04 -5.76 -5.61
N TRP A 115 3.71 -5.65 -5.57
CA TRP A 115 2.90 -5.79 -4.38
C TRP A 115 1.83 -6.84 -4.57
N LYS A 116 1.45 -7.49 -3.47
CA LYS A 116 0.34 -8.44 -3.43
C LYS A 116 -0.47 -8.22 -2.17
N ILE A 117 -1.75 -7.89 -2.33
CA ILE A 117 -2.71 -7.82 -1.22
C ILE A 117 -3.38 -9.20 -1.13
N SER A 118 -3.17 -9.89 -0.01
CA SER A 118 -3.74 -11.23 0.20
C SER A 118 -4.77 -11.22 1.34
N PRO A 119 -5.83 -12.03 1.25
CA PRO A 119 -6.76 -12.21 2.37
C PRO A 119 -6.01 -12.65 3.62
N TYR A 120 -6.34 -12.03 4.74
CA TYR A 120 -5.82 -12.44 6.04
C TYR A 120 -6.85 -13.31 6.76
N PHE A 121 -6.42 -14.50 7.18
CA PHE A 121 -7.23 -15.40 8.01
C PHE A 121 -6.73 -15.34 9.45
N GLU A 122 -7.47 -14.67 10.34
CA GLU A 122 -7.23 -14.80 11.79
C GLU A 122 -7.58 -16.21 12.22
N ASN A 123 -6.59 -17.01 12.59
CA ASN A 123 -6.85 -18.24 13.36
C ASN A 123 -7.07 -17.83 14.83
N PRO A 124 -8.29 -18.00 15.38
CA PRO A 124 -8.60 -17.55 16.74
C PRO A 124 -7.75 -18.21 17.82
N PHE A 125 -7.08 -19.34 17.52
CA PHE A 125 -6.25 -20.08 18.48
C PHE A 125 -4.78 -19.63 18.50
N LEU A 126 -4.29 -18.86 17.51
CA LEU A 126 -2.88 -18.43 17.42
C LEU A 126 -2.63 -16.99 17.86
N SER A 127 -3.69 -16.18 18.00
CA SER A 127 -3.60 -14.76 18.39
C SER A 127 -3.05 -14.53 19.80
N GLN A 128 -3.02 -15.56 20.65
CA GLN A 128 -2.41 -15.50 21.99
C GLN A 128 -0.90 -15.75 21.98
N LEU A 129 -0.32 -16.32 20.92
CA LEU A 129 1.09 -16.74 20.89
C LEU A 129 2.00 -15.80 20.08
N THR A 130 1.46 -14.90 19.27
CA THR A 130 2.22 -13.96 18.43
C THR A 130 2.11 -12.51 18.91
N GLN A 131 2.40 -12.26 20.20
CA GLN A 131 2.77 -10.91 20.65
C GLN A 131 4.24 -10.66 20.33
N SER A 132 4.58 -10.43 19.07
CA SER A 132 5.94 -9.98 18.72
C SER A 132 5.95 -9.01 17.55
N LEU A 133 6.42 -7.80 17.90
CA LEU A 133 7.00 -6.72 17.11
C LEU A 133 6.03 -5.86 16.27
N PRO A 134 6.02 -4.53 16.49
CA PRO A 134 5.36 -3.60 15.59
C PRO A 134 6.18 -3.52 14.30
N LEU A 135 5.55 -3.79 13.15
CA LEU A 135 6.07 -3.26 11.90
C LEU A 135 6.01 -1.73 12.00
N CYS A 136 7.17 -1.08 11.92
CA CYS A 136 7.24 0.34 11.62
C CYS A 136 7.00 0.49 10.11
N LEU A 137 5.87 1.12 9.79
CA LEU A 137 5.71 1.97 8.62
C LEU A 137 5.69 3.41 9.13
#